data_AF-A0A962IGW2-F1
#
_entry.id   AF-A0A962IGW2-F1
#
_cell.length_a   1.000
_cell.length_b   1.000
_cell.length_c   1.000
_cell.angle_alpha   90.00
_cell.angle_beta   90.00
_cell.angle_gamma   90.00
#
_symmetry.space_group_name_H-M   'P 1'
#
loop_
_entity.id
_entity.type
_entity.pdbx_description
1 polymer ?
#
loop_
_entity_poly.entity_id
_entity_poly.type
_entity_poly.pdbx_seq_one_letter_code
_entity_poly.pdbx_strand_id
1 'polypeptide(L)'
;MLHCLRYFWMLACCITAPAAAALHLPALISDNMVLQQQTQGHLWGWAEPGEQVSASLAGRTADTVADVAGRWSLYLPRVPAGVYALHLQGIAPTGTTSSHTLRNVAVGEVWVAAGQSNMEWPLSQAADAEQTLAQADHSEIRVFNVHKQTALSPQDDVSGYWDVLTPQTAGAMSGVAYHFARHLQEKLSVPVGIIQASWG
;
A
#
# COMPACT_ATOMS: atom_id res chain seq x y z
N MET A 1 41.42 5.52 -63.04
CA MET A 1 41.35 4.47 -62.00
C MET A 1 40.78 5.10 -60.74
N LEU A 2 39.57 4.70 -60.36
CA LEU A 2 38.81 5.20 -59.21
C LEU A 2 39.52 4.87 -57.89
N HIS A 3 39.65 5.85 -57.00
CA HIS A 3 40.03 5.63 -55.60
C HIS A 3 38.76 5.33 -54.80
N CYS A 4 38.62 4.09 -54.30
CA CYS A 4 37.53 3.70 -53.40
C CYS A 4 37.81 4.15 -51.96
N LEU A 5 37.06 5.15 -51.48
CA LEU A 5 37.08 5.59 -50.09
C LEU A 5 36.17 4.67 -49.26
N ARG A 6 36.76 3.84 -48.38
CA ARG A 6 36.02 2.95 -47.48
C ARG A 6 35.58 3.74 -46.24
N TYR A 7 34.32 4.16 -46.18
CA TYR A 7 33.72 4.71 -44.96
C TYR A 7 33.45 3.59 -43.96
N PHE A 8 34.18 3.59 -42.84
CA PHE A 8 33.94 2.72 -41.70
C PHE A 8 32.90 3.39 -40.79
N TRP A 9 31.64 2.96 -40.89
CA TRP A 9 30.58 3.39 -39.98
C TRP A 9 30.78 2.71 -38.62
N MET A 10 31.32 3.42 -37.64
CA MET A 10 31.26 2.99 -36.24
C MET A 10 29.83 3.18 -35.73
N LEU A 11 29.08 2.08 -35.61
CA LEU A 11 27.85 2.06 -34.82
C LEU A 11 28.24 2.31 -33.35
N ALA A 12 28.00 3.52 -32.85
CA ALA A 12 28.03 3.80 -31.43
C ALA A 12 26.81 3.09 -30.78
N CYS A 13 27.07 1.95 -30.14
CA CYS A 13 26.08 1.29 -29.29
C CYS A 13 25.93 2.12 -28.02
N CYS A 14 24.92 2.99 -27.97
CA CYS A 14 24.53 3.67 -26.74
C CYS A 14 24.01 2.61 -25.76
N ILE A 15 24.87 2.19 -24.84
CA ILE A 15 24.47 1.38 -23.68
C ILE A 15 23.63 2.31 -22.79
N THR A 16 22.32 2.30 -22.97
CA THR A 16 21.41 2.92 -22.01
C THR A 16 21.51 2.14 -20.72
N ALA A 17 22.14 2.72 -19.70
CA ALA A 17 22.06 2.15 -18.36
C ALA A 17 20.57 2.06 -17.98
N PRO A 18 20.11 0.92 -17.42
CA PRO A 18 18.75 0.84 -16.91
C PRO A 18 18.55 1.99 -15.92
N ALA A 19 17.42 2.69 -16.06
CA ALA A 19 17.06 3.76 -15.15
C ALA A 19 17.07 3.21 -13.72
N ALA A 20 17.75 3.94 -12.84
CA ALA A 20 17.76 3.77 -11.41
C ALA A 20 16.35 3.52 -10.87
N ALA A 21 16.07 2.32 -10.35
CA ALA A 21 14.75 1.97 -9.83
C ALA A 21 14.61 2.50 -8.41
N ALA A 22 14.11 3.73 -8.28
CA ALA A 22 13.89 4.38 -6.99
C ALA A 22 12.97 3.56 -6.06
N LEU A 23 13.16 3.73 -4.74
CA LEU A 23 12.33 3.15 -3.70
C LEU A 23 10.83 3.23 -4.04
N HIS A 24 10.21 2.06 -4.17
CA HIS A 24 8.83 1.85 -4.60
C HIS A 24 8.08 0.98 -3.59
N LEU A 25 6.82 1.32 -3.36
CA LEU A 25 5.96 0.69 -2.36
C LEU A 25 4.76 0.02 -3.04
N PRO A 26 4.28 -1.11 -2.52
CA PRO A 26 3.04 -1.72 -3.00
C PRO A 26 1.85 -0.79 -2.72
N ALA A 27 0.78 -0.91 -3.49
CA ALA A 27 -0.39 -0.02 -3.35
C ALA A 27 -0.99 -0.03 -1.93
N LEU A 28 -0.88 -1.16 -1.23
CA LEU A 28 -1.36 -1.34 0.14
C LEU A 28 -0.59 -0.47 1.16
N ILE A 29 0.68 -0.15 0.89
CA ILE A 29 1.52 0.72 1.73
C ILE A 29 1.47 2.13 1.12
N SER A 30 0.43 2.88 1.49
CA SER A 30 0.18 4.23 0.99
C SER A 30 -0.45 5.11 2.08
N ASP A 31 -0.76 6.37 1.75
CA ASP A 31 -1.50 7.27 2.65
C ASP A 31 -2.79 6.61 3.15
N ASN A 32 -3.21 6.95 4.37
CA ASN A 32 -4.41 6.41 5.03
C ASN A 32 -4.33 4.91 5.41
N MET A 33 -3.24 4.19 5.14
CA MET A 33 -3.15 2.77 5.49
C MET A 33 -3.34 2.48 6.99
N VAL A 34 -3.65 1.22 7.31
CA VAL A 34 -3.71 0.71 8.69
C VAL A 34 -2.68 -0.42 8.85
N LEU A 35 -1.83 -0.31 9.88
CA LEU A 35 -0.91 -1.34 10.32
C LEU A 35 -1.49 -2.11 11.52
N GLN A 36 -1.31 -3.42 11.54
CA GLN A 36 -1.77 -4.27 12.64
C GLN A 36 -1.06 -3.90 13.94
N GLN A 37 -1.83 -3.65 15.01
CA GLN A 37 -1.31 -3.40 16.35
C GLN A 37 -0.85 -4.68 17.04
N GLN A 38 -0.15 -4.51 18.17
CA GLN A 38 0.33 -5.61 19.03
C GLN A 38 1.28 -6.60 18.35
N THR A 39 1.78 -6.27 17.17
CA THR A 39 2.81 -7.01 16.44
C THR A 39 3.91 -6.06 15.96
N GLN A 40 4.93 -6.60 15.31
CA GLN A 40 5.89 -5.80 14.56
C GLN A 40 5.26 -5.34 13.24
N GLY A 41 5.46 -4.07 12.88
CA GLY A 41 4.91 -3.50 11.65
C GLY A 41 5.73 -3.95 10.45
N HIS A 42 5.18 -4.83 9.60
CA HIS A 42 5.85 -5.30 8.40
C HIS A 42 5.71 -4.27 7.27
N LEU A 43 6.84 -3.85 6.71
CA LEU A 43 6.90 -3.01 5.52
C LEU A 43 7.80 -3.70 4.49
N TRP A 44 7.45 -3.55 3.23
CA TRP A 44 8.17 -4.14 2.10
C TRP A 44 7.95 -3.32 0.83
N GLY A 45 8.72 -3.63 -0.19
CA GLY A 45 8.59 -3.04 -1.51
C GLY A 45 9.77 -3.40 -2.39
N TRP A 46 10.03 -2.51 -3.35
CA TRP A 46 11.11 -2.65 -4.32
C TRP A 46 12.02 -1.43 -4.28
N ALA A 47 13.28 -1.62 -4.64
CA ALA A 47 14.31 -0.59 -4.73
C ALA A 47 15.45 -1.11 -5.62
N GLU A 48 16.51 -0.32 -5.83
CA GLU A 48 17.70 -0.85 -6.50
C GLU A 48 18.34 -1.97 -5.68
N PRO A 49 18.89 -3.03 -6.31
CA PRO A 49 19.68 -4.03 -5.58
C PRO A 49 20.81 -3.38 -4.76
N GLY A 50 20.86 -3.67 -3.46
CA GLY A 50 21.83 -3.07 -2.55
C GLY A 50 21.46 -1.67 -2.02
N GLU A 51 20.32 -1.11 -2.39
CA GLU A 51 19.79 0.13 -1.80
C GLU A 51 19.48 -0.07 -0.31
N GLN A 52 19.99 0.83 0.53
CA GLN A 52 19.66 0.85 1.95
C GLN A 52 18.29 1.49 2.12
N VAL A 53 17.39 0.80 2.81
CA VAL A 53 16.03 1.29 3.08
C VAL A 53 15.85 1.42 4.58
N SER A 54 15.39 2.58 5.02
CA SER A 54 15.02 2.84 6.42
C SER A 54 13.60 3.35 6.52
N ALA A 55 12.93 3.00 7.63
CA ALA A 55 11.58 3.43 7.94
C ALA A 55 11.50 3.95 9.39
N SER A 56 10.67 4.95 9.61
CA SER A 56 10.38 5.52 10.94
C SER A 56 8.90 5.81 11.12
N LEU A 57 8.32 5.29 12.21
CA LEU A 57 6.92 5.50 12.59
C LEU A 57 6.84 5.69 14.10
N ALA A 58 6.25 6.80 14.57
CA ALA A 58 6.11 7.10 16.00
C ALA A 58 7.44 6.99 16.79
N GLY A 59 8.57 7.36 16.16
CA GLY A 59 9.91 7.25 16.76
C GLY A 59 10.47 5.83 16.85
N ARG A 60 9.79 4.82 16.29
CA ARG A 60 10.34 3.48 16.07
C ARG A 60 10.96 3.42 14.69
N THR A 61 12.18 2.92 14.62
CA THR A 61 12.94 2.84 13.37
C THR A 61 13.34 1.40 13.07
N ALA A 62 13.49 1.09 11.79
CA ALA A 62 14.10 -0.13 11.30
C ALA A 62 14.72 0.13 9.93
N ASP A 63 15.71 -0.68 9.58
CA ASP A 63 16.50 -0.56 8.36
C ASP A 63 16.78 -1.95 7.77
N THR A 64 17.00 -1.97 6.46
CA THR A 64 17.27 -3.17 5.67
C THR A 64 18.01 -2.79 4.40
N VAL A 65 18.40 -3.79 3.62
CA VAL A 65 19.02 -3.61 2.31
C VAL A 65 18.22 -4.42 1.29
N ALA A 66 17.93 -3.81 0.14
CA ALA A 66 17.26 -4.51 -0.96
C ALA A 66 18.12 -5.66 -1.49
N ASP A 67 17.48 -6.82 -1.68
CA ASP A 67 18.11 -8.04 -2.16
C ASP A 67 18.58 -7.90 -3.63
N VAL A 68 19.22 -8.96 -4.16
CA VAL A 68 19.70 -8.98 -5.55
C VAL A 68 18.58 -8.88 -6.59
N ALA A 69 17.34 -9.15 -6.20
CA ALA A 69 16.14 -8.99 -7.02
C ALA A 69 15.46 -7.62 -6.79
N GLY A 70 16.06 -6.73 -5.99
CA GLY A 70 15.53 -5.41 -5.67
C GLY A 70 14.42 -5.42 -4.63
N ARG A 71 14.11 -6.55 -3.99
CA ARG A 71 13.06 -6.62 -2.95
C ARG A 71 13.66 -6.30 -1.60
N TRP A 72 12.94 -5.51 -0.81
CA TRP A 72 13.31 -5.24 0.57
C TRP A 72 12.15 -5.52 1.50
N SER A 73 12.48 -5.84 2.74
CA SER A 73 11.50 -6.00 3.81
C SER A 73 12.15 -5.67 5.15
N LEU A 74 11.37 -5.01 6.01
CA LEU A 74 11.76 -4.67 7.37
C LEU A 74 10.57 -4.81 8.33
N TYR A 75 10.88 -4.90 9.62
CA TYR A 75 9.91 -5.01 10.69
C TYR A 75 10.13 -3.89 11.70
N LEU A 76 9.20 -2.94 11.74
CA LEU A 76 9.19 -1.91 12.76
C LEU A 76 8.90 -2.54 14.13
N PRO A 77 9.62 -2.13 15.19
CA PRO A 77 9.23 -2.45 16.56
C PRO A 77 7.76 -2.09 16.82
N ARG A 78 7.11 -2.81 17.74
CA ARG A 78 5.71 -2.57 18.09
C ARG A 78 5.44 -1.08 18.35
N VAL A 79 4.47 -0.55 17.63
CA VAL A 79 3.96 0.81 17.77
C VAL A 79 2.63 0.77 18.55
N PRO A 80 2.39 1.70 19.50
CA PRO A 80 1.08 1.86 20.13
C PRO A 80 -0.02 2.18 19.10
N ALA A 81 -1.28 1.86 19.44
CA ALA A 81 -2.41 2.25 18.60
C ALA A 81 -2.51 3.77 18.50
N GLY A 82 -2.87 4.27 17.32
CA GLY A 82 -2.93 5.71 17.04
C GLY A 82 -2.67 6.02 15.57
N VAL A 83 -2.59 7.31 15.25
CA VAL A 83 -2.34 7.81 13.88
C VAL A 83 -1.02 8.58 13.85
N TYR A 84 -0.19 8.26 12.86
CA TYR A 84 1.17 8.79 12.74
C TYR A 84 1.52 9.11 11.28
N ALA A 85 2.69 9.70 11.07
CA ALA A 85 3.32 9.76 9.75
C ALA A 85 4.40 8.67 9.66
N LEU A 86 4.41 7.92 8.56
CA LEU A 86 5.48 6.98 8.24
C LEU A 86 6.48 7.67 7.32
N HIS A 87 7.74 7.73 7.74
CA HIS A 87 8.83 8.23 6.91
C HIS A 87 9.62 7.05 6.37
N LEU A 88 9.88 7.01 5.07
CA LEU A 88 10.79 6.07 4.44
C LEU A 88 11.90 6.82 3.71
N GLN A 89 13.10 6.25 3.72
CA GLN A 89 14.25 6.76 2.99
C GLN A 89 14.98 5.60 2.32
N GLY A 90 15.33 5.80 1.05
CA GLY A 90 16.18 4.91 0.28
C GLY A 90 17.52 5.59 -0.06
N ILE A 91 18.64 4.89 0.08
CA ILE A 91 19.97 5.36 -0.31
C ILE A 91 20.58 4.32 -1.24
N ALA A 92 20.57 4.63 -2.53
CA ALA A 92 21.10 3.77 -3.59
C ALA A 92 22.62 3.56 -3.44
N PRO A 93 23.20 2.49 -3.98
CA PRO A 93 24.64 2.26 -3.98
C PRO A 93 25.45 3.40 -4.62
N THR A 94 24.82 4.16 -5.52
CA THR A 94 25.40 5.36 -6.16
C THR A 94 25.47 6.58 -5.24
N GLY A 95 24.86 6.51 -4.04
CA GLY A 95 24.69 7.61 -3.10
C GLY A 95 23.43 8.44 -3.34
N THR A 96 22.64 8.14 -4.37
CA THR A 96 21.36 8.82 -4.64
C THR A 96 20.36 8.53 -3.54
N THR A 97 19.74 9.57 -2.98
CA THR A 97 18.78 9.43 -1.87
C THR A 97 17.36 9.71 -2.35
N SER A 98 16.40 8.87 -1.95
CA SER A 98 14.97 9.05 -2.13
C SER A 98 14.27 9.09 -0.76
N SER A 99 13.13 9.79 -0.66
CA SER A 99 12.37 9.84 0.59
C SER A 99 10.88 9.93 0.33
N HIS A 100 10.11 9.18 1.11
CA HIS A 100 8.65 9.14 1.07
C HIS A 100 8.10 9.45 2.46
N THR A 101 7.00 10.18 2.52
CA THR A 101 6.26 10.37 3.78
C THR A 101 4.82 9.99 3.53
N LEU A 102 4.41 8.86 4.11
CA LEU A 102 3.01 8.46 4.12
C LEU A 102 2.31 9.10 5.30
N ARG A 103 1.21 9.77 5.01
CA ARG A 103 0.42 10.54 5.95
C ARG A 103 -0.75 9.71 6.44
N ASN A 104 -1.19 10.05 7.64
CA ASN A 104 -2.35 9.42 8.23
C ASN A 104 -2.18 7.89 8.27
N VAL A 105 -1.06 7.36 8.76
CA VAL A 105 -0.86 5.92 8.93
C VAL A 105 -1.40 5.52 10.30
N ALA A 106 -2.46 4.71 10.32
CA ALA A 106 -3.04 4.21 11.56
C ALA A 106 -2.35 2.93 12.03
N VAL A 107 -2.31 2.73 13.34
CA VAL A 107 -1.95 1.46 13.99
C VAL A 107 -3.18 0.99 14.76
N GLY A 108 -3.71 -0.17 14.39
CA GLY A 108 -5.01 -0.67 14.86
C GLY A 108 -5.28 -2.10 14.40
N GLU A 109 -6.54 -2.49 14.22
CA GLU A 109 -6.90 -3.82 13.72
C GLU A 109 -7.01 -3.83 12.19
N VAL A 110 -6.51 -4.89 11.55
CA VAL A 110 -6.58 -5.08 10.10
C VAL A 110 -7.27 -6.40 9.78
N TRP A 111 -8.32 -6.35 8.95
CA TRP A 111 -9.11 -7.51 8.58
C TRP A 111 -9.29 -7.59 7.07
N VAL A 112 -9.32 -8.81 6.53
CA VAL A 112 -9.59 -9.04 5.10
C VAL A 112 -11.06 -9.40 4.91
N ALA A 113 -11.76 -8.59 4.12
CA ALA A 113 -13.11 -8.86 3.65
C ALA A 113 -13.05 -9.43 2.24
N ALA A 114 -12.90 -10.75 2.14
CA ALA A 114 -12.91 -11.50 0.88
C ALA A 114 -14.16 -12.38 0.79
N GLY A 115 -14.60 -12.66 -0.44
CA GLY A 115 -15.77 -13.48 -0.70
C GLY A 115 -16.44 -13.12 -2.03
N GLN A 116 -17.63 -13.66 -2.23
CA GLN A 116 -18.43 -13.47 -3.45
C GLN A 116 -19.55 -12.42 -3.27
N SER A 117 -20.63 -12.53 -4.05
CA SER A 117 -21.73 -11.57 -4.16
C SER A 117 -22.22 -10.97 -2.84
N ASN A 118 -22.43 -11.78 -1.79
CA ASN A 118 -22.88 -11.27 -0.49
C ASN A 118 -21.84 -10.40 0.22
N MET A 119 -20.56 -10.73 0.09
CA MET A 119 -19.48 -9.90 0.61
C MET A 119 -19.28 -8.67 -0.27
N GLU A 120 -19.53 -8.75 -1.57
CA GLU A 120 -19.42 -7.59 -2.46
C GLU A 120 -20.62 -6.62 -2.32
N TRP A 121 -21.76 -7.07 -1.81
CA TRP A 121 -22.98 -6.27 -1.79
C TRP A 121 -22.75 -4.87 -1.19
N PRO A 122 -22.87 -3.80 -1.98
CA PRO A 122 -22.45 -2.47 -1.54
C PRO A 122 -23.45 -1.88 -0.56
N LEU A 123 -22.95 -1.12 0.41
CA LEU A 123 -23.76 -0.47 1.44
C LEU A 123 -24.80 0.49 0.83
N SER A 124 -24.48 1.12 -0.30
CA SER A 124 -25.42 1.96 -1.05
C SER A 124 -26.65 1.23 -1.60
N GLN A 125 -26.61 -0.11 -1.66
CA GLN A 125 -27.73 -0.95 -2.09
C GLN A 125 -28.34 -1.75 -0.92
N ALA A 126 -27.95 -1.44 0.32
CA ALA A 126 -28.57 -2.04 1.50
C ALA A 126 -29.99 -1.48 1.72
N ALA A 127 -30.82 -2.24 2.45
CA ALA A 127 -32.22 -1.86 2.71
C ALA A 127 -32.36 -0.53 3.47
N ASP A 128 -31.36 -0.18 4.28
CA ASP A 128 -31.28 1.00 5.14
C ASP A 128 -30.22 2.02 4.65
N ALA A 129 -29.82 1.94 3.37
CA ALA A 129 -28.71 2.69 2.80
C ALA A 129 -28.75 4.20 3.08
N GLU A 130 -29.92 4.85 2.90
CA GLU A 130 -30.03 6.31 3.09
C GLU A 130 -29.66 6.74 4.51
N GLN A 131 -30.25 6.09 5.52
CA GLN A 131 -29.98 6.40 6.92
C GLN A 131 -28.54 6.04 7.29
N THR A 132 -28.07 4.86 6.86
CA THR A 132 -26.76 4.35 7.25
C THR A 132 -25.62 5.16 6.62
N LEU A 133 -25.74 5.56 5.36
CA LEU A 133 -24.76 6.43 4.70
C LEU A 133 -24.71 7.83 5.31
N ALA A 134 -25.86 8.41 5.65
CA ALA A 134 -25.91 9.72 6.31
C ALA A 134 -25.19 9.74 7.67
N GLN A 135 -25.07 8.57 8.31
CA GLN A 135 -24.42 8.40 9.62
C GLN A 135 -22.99 7.83 9.52
N ALA A 136 -22.52 7.48 8.32
CA ALA A 136 -21.25 6.80 8.10
C ALA A 136 -20.01 7.74 8.19
N ASP A 137 -19.94 8.57 9.23
CA ASP A 137 -18.80 9.46 9.49
C ASP A 137 -17.90 8.87 10.58
N HIS A 138 -16.97 8.02 10.16
CA HIS A 138 -16.15 7.20 11.06
C HIS A 138 -14.70 7.17 10.59
N SER A 139 -13.98 8.26 10.83
CA SER A 139 -12.59 8.46 10.38
C SER A 139 -11.57 7.43 10.90
N GLU A 140 -11.90 6.73 11.99
CA GLU A 140 -11.11 5.63 12.55
C GLU A 140 -11.27 4.32 11.76
N ILE A 141 -12.23 4.24 10.82
CA ILE A 141 -12.42 3.09 9.94
C ILE A 141 -11.92 3.46 8.55
N ARG A 142 -11.17 2.54 7.94
CA ARG A 142 -10.55 2.75 6.63
C ARG A 142 -10.65 1.49 5.80
N VAL A 143 -10.77 1.66 4.48
CA VAL A 143 -11.00 0.56 3.56
C VAL A 143 -9.98 0.62 2.45
N PHE A 144 -9.21 -0.45 2.27
CA PHE A 144 -8.42 -0.65 1.07
C PHE A 144 -9.28 -1.35 0.03
N ASN A 145 -9.66 -0.63 -1.01
CA ASN A 145 -10.44 -1.15 -2.12
C ASN A 145 -9.49 -1.81 -3.12
N VAL A 146 -9.46 -3.14 -3.15
CA VAL A 146 -8.71 -3.89 -4.17
C VAL A 146 -9.49 -3.83 -5.48
N HIS A 147 -8.85 -3.36 -6.55
CA HIS A 147 -9.46 -3.44 -7.88
C HIS A 147 -9.53 -4.89 -8.33
N LYS A 148 -10.66 -5.24 -8.97
CA LYS A 148 -10.86 -6.55 -9.56
C LYS A 148 -9.87 -6.77 -10.70
N GLN A 149 -9.00 -7.75 -10.55
CA GLN A 149 -8.03 -8.15 -11.57
C GLN A 149 -7.90 -9.67 -11.60
N THR A 150 -7.94 -10.25 -12.80
CA THR A 150 -7.61 -11.66 -13.00
C THR A 150 -6.11 -11.83 -13.24
N ALA A 151 -5.54 -12.89 -12.69
CA ALA A 151 -4.16 -13.28 -12.93
C ALA A 151 -4.05 -14.80 -12.96
N LEU A 152 -3.17 -15.33 -13.83
CA LEU A 152 -2.89 -16.76 -13.94
C LEU A 152 -1.80 -17.25 -12.98
N SER A 153 -1.12 -16.30 -12.30
CA SER A 153 -0.09 -16.56 -11.30
C SER A 153 -0.29 -15.63 -10.11
N PRO A 154 0.25 -15.96 -8.92
CA PRO A 154 0.37 -15.01 -7.83
C PRO A 154 1.02 -13.71 -8.29
N GLN A 155 0.55 -12.60 -7.74
CA GLN A 155 1.08 -11.26 -8.00
C GLN A 155 1.74 -10.75 -6.72
N ASP A 156 2.83 -10.00 -6.87
CA ASP A 156 3.54 -9.41 -5.73
C ASP A 156 2.94 -8.06 -5.27
N ASP A 157 2.01 -7.50 -6.06
CA ASP A 157 1.21 -6.32 -5.72
C ASP A 157 -0.21 -6.44 -6.29
N VAL A 158 -1.10 -5.57 -5.82
CA VAL A 158 -2.45 -5.38 -6.37
C VAL A 158 -2.65 -3.90 -6.70
N SER A 159 -3.57 -3.58 -7.62
CA SER A 159 -4.03 -2.20 -7.73
C SER A 159 -5.19 -1.95 -6.77
N GLY A 160 -5.19 -0.77 -6.15
CA GLY A 160 -6.20 -0.40 -5.16
C GLY A 160 -5.85 0.92 -4.46
N TYR A 161 -6.69 1.33 -3.52
CA TYR A 161 -6.52 2.58 -2.79
C TYR A 161 -7.21 2.54 -1.42
N TRP A 162 -6.69 3.33 -0.47
CA TRP A 162 -7.29 3.50 0.84
C TRP A 162 -8.27 4.67 0.88
N ASP A 163 -9.49 4.40 1.31
CA ASP A 163 -10.47 5.41 1.70
C ASP A 163 -10.60 5.49 3.22
N VAL A 164 -10.74 6.71 3.73
CA VAL A 164 -11.29 6.95 5.07
C VAL A 164 -12.81 6.84 4.98
N LEU A 165 -13.44 6.19 5.96
CA LEU A 165 -14.89 5.99 5.95
C LEU A 165 -15.63 7.29 6.27
N THR A 166 -16.26 7.85 5.24
CA THR A 166 -17.11 9.04 5.32
C THR A 166 -18.44 8.76 4.60
N PRO A 167 -19.47 9.61 4.75
CA PRO A 167 -20.71 9.45 4.01
C PRO A 167 -20.52 9.37 2.48
N GLN A 168 -19.45 9.98 1.94
CA GLN A 168 -19.15 9.99 0.52
C GLN A 168 -18.46 8.70 0.03
N THR A 169 -17.66 8.06 0.86
CA THR A 169 -16.88 6.85 0.49
C THR A 169 -17.60 5.56 0.90
N ALA A 170 -18.43 5.60 1.96
CA ALA A 170 -19.09 4.43 2.53
C ALA A 170 -19.97 3.66 1.56
N GLY A 171 -20.53 4.32 0.53
CA GLY A 171 -21.43 3.70 -0.44
C GLY A 171 -20.84 2.53 -1.23
N ALA A 172 -19.53 2.54 -1.46
CA ALA A 172 -18.81 1.50 -2.20
C ALA A 172 -18.28 0.37 -1.29
N MET A 173 -18.30 0.55 0.03
CA MET A 173 -17.92 -0.48 0.98
C MET A 173 -18.99 -1.58 1.00
N SER A 174 -18.54 -2.83 1.17
CA SER A 174 -19.41 -3.96 1.50
C SER A 174 -20.27 -3.66 2.72
N GLY A 175 -21.58 -3.90 2.63
CA GLY A 175 -22.48 -3.74 3.77
C GLY A 175 -22.11 -4.64 4.95
N VAL A 176 -21.71 -5.89 4.67
CA VAL A 176 -21.24 -6.83 5.70
C VAL A 176 -19.98 -6.31 6.36
N ALA A 177 -18.99 -5.88 5.57
CA ALA A 177 -17.74 -5.37 6.11
C ALA A 177 -17.93 -4.06 6.89
N TYR A 178 -18.84 -3.19 6.45
CA TYR A 178 -19.19 -1.95 7.15
C TYR A 178 -19.67 -2.24 8.57
N HIS A 179 -20.72 -3.06 8.72
CA HIS A 179 -21.27 -3.37 10.04
C HIS A 179 -20.26 -4.10 10.93
N PHE A 180 -19.46 -5.00 10.37
CA PHE A 180 -18.36 -5.65 11.08
C PHE A 180 -17.34 -4.62 11.60
N ALA A 181 -16.84 -3.74 10.73
CA ALA A 181 -15.84 -2.74 11.10
C ALA A 181 -16.38 -1.75 12.13
N ARG A 182 -17.63 -1.29 11.99
CA ARG A 182 -18.32 -0.43 12.96
C ARG A 182 -18.40 -1.09 14.33
N HIS A 183 -18.89 -2.32 14.38
CA HIS A 183 -19.01 -3.05 15.63
C HIS A 183 -17.65 -3.28 16.30
N LEU A 184 -16.65 -3.65 15.51
CA LEU A 184 -15.30 -3.89 16.01
C LEU A 184 -14.65 -2.61 16.55
N GLN A 185 -14.75 -1.51 15.81
CA GLN A 185 -14.21 -0.21 16.21
C GLN A 185 -14.86 0.30 17.49
N GLU A 186 -16.19 0.16 17.64
CA GLU A 186 -16.91 0.52 18.85
C GLU A 186 -16.46 -0.30 20.07
N LYS A 187 -16.18 -1.59 19.88
CA LYS A 187 -15.75 -2.48 20.97
C LYS A 187 -14.31 -2.27 21.40
N LEU A 188 -13.42 -1.97 20.46
CA LEU A 188 -11.99 -1.91 20.73
C LEU A 188 -11.48 -0.48 20.89
N SER A 189 -12.20 0.53 20.40
CA SER A 189 -11.81 1.94 20.45
C SER A 189 -10.41 2.22 19.87
N VAL A 190 -10.08 1.52 18.78
CA VAL A 190 -8.83 1.67 18.00
C VAL A 190 -9.15 1.81 16.51
N PRO A 191 -8.23 2.34 15.68
CA PRO A 191 -8.42 2.32 14.24
C PRO A 191 -8.70 0.92 13.69
N VAL A 192 -9.52 0.81 12.65
CA VAL A 192 -9.85 -0.44 11.97
C VAL A 192 -9.64 -0.29 10.46
N GLY A 193 -8.79 -1.13 9.89
CA GLY A 193 -8.57 -1.25 8.45
C GLY A 193 -9.26 -2.49 7.89
N ILE A 194 -10.03 -2.32 6.82
CA ILE A 194 -10.62 -3.42 6.06
C ILE A 194 -9.94 -3.50 4.69
N ILE A 195 -9.36 -4.64 4.36
CA ILE A 195 -8.91 -4.94 3.00
C ILE A 195 -10.08 -5.59 2.27
N GLN A 196 -10.78 -4.81 1.43
CA GLN A 196 -11.93 -5.26 0.66
C GLN A 196 -11.45 -5.90 -0.64
N ALA A 197 -11.50 -7.23 -0.68
CA ALA A 197 -11.07 -8.07 -1.79
C ALA A 197 -12.19 -9.04 -2.20
N SER A 198 -13.41 -8.52 -2.32
CA SER A 198 -14.60 -9.29 -2.67
C SER A 198 -14.93 -9.22 -4.16
N TRP A 199 -15.39 -10.34 -4.72
CA TRP A 199 -15.76 -10.46 -6.12
C TRP A 199 -16.89 -11.47 -6.31
N GLY A 200 -18.07 -10.99 -6.65
CA GLY A 200 -19.25 -11.76 -7.04
C GLY A 200 -19.81 -11.38 -8.39
#